data_AF-A0A167CTS7-F1
#
_entry.id   AF-A0A167CTS7-F1
#
_cell.length_a   1.000
_cell.length_b   1.000
_cell.length_c   1.000
_cell.angle_alpha   90.00
_cell.angle_beta   90.00
_cell.angle_gamma   90.00
#
_symmetry.space_group_name_H-M   'P 1'
#
loop_
_entity.id
_entity.type
_entity.pdbx_description
1 polymer ?
#
loop_
_entity_poly.entity_id
_entity_poly.type
_entity_poly.pdbx_seq_one_letter_code
_entity_poly.pdbx_strand_id
1 'polypeptide(L)'
;MASAFGHFNGAGSQKRSQFTVTSLGRWSSLNKTLPAVDKISTLHVYDFDNTLFKTPLPNSALWNGLTIGMLSNQDVFINSGWWHDNRILGATGLGLDKEEPRAWEGFWNEKVVELVRLTMKQPDALCVLLTGRGEARFADLLRRIVASKHLEFDMLCLKPQVGPANQKFASTIKFKQELLTEIMETYKHAGEIRIYEDRPGHTQKFIDFLKDYNNTQRVRPTRGPIQAEIIQITDTQTSLDPVVEVAQVQRMINEHNEAMRLQPLHLRPKTLRIKQQVFFTSYAIERADSKRLLDLVKIPSGDSTRIHGNNIIIVPRPCPPHILAKVGGLGSTMTWQVTGTACHHGSIWAACVTPVPASASYHTDNPVPLVVLALKRGARPAEAAKINTWSALAPEKRFTFTTTVREKAILRVEADDPRHEEYESLHANKASKASGGGIKRKHNGDDWNPPKQPAADAAAAAGRGGGGGRGGRTGGRGGQAAGGRGGGRNGGKGKGRGRGGFSHYRSLDDVGPRNAVPAEVNYDEAHPPANAPTGPRGGKRGPNGGNNVTDLQSYY
;
A
#
# COMPACT_ATOMS: atom_id res chain seq x y z
N MET A 1 9.09 64.53 -4.03
CA MET A 1 8.00 63.62 -3.64
C MET A 1 8.49 62.19 -3.75
N ALA A 2 8.97 61.62 -2.65
CA ALA A 2 9.38 60.22 -2.56
C ALA A 2 8.67 59.61 -1.35
N SER A 3 8.02 58.46 -1.52
CA SER A 3 7.40 57.72 -0.41
C SER A 3 8.30 56.53 -0.06
N ALA A 4 8.67 56.43 1.21
CA ALA A 4 9.72 55.54 1.69
C ALA A 4 9.18 54.29 2.39
N PHE A 5 10.06 53.28 2.48
CA PHE A 5 9.87 52.01 3.16
C PHE A 5 9.33 52.15 4.61
N GLY A 6 8.13 51.63 4.87
CA GLY A 6 7.65 51.32 6.22
C GLY A 6 8.11 49.93 6.65
N HIS A 7 8.99 49.85 7.65
CA HIS A 7 9.49 48.57 8.18
C HIS A 7 8.40 47.82 8.98
N PHE A 8 8.19 46.53 8.69
CA PHE A 8 7.38 45.64 9.51
C PHE A 8 8.14 45.25 10.78
N ASN A 9 7.92 45.98 11.88
CA ASN A 9 8.31 45.57 13.24
C ASN A 9 7.04 45.48 14.11
N GLY A 10 6.61 44.25 14.39
CA GLY A 10 5.32 44.01 15.06
C GLY A 10 5.05 42.56 15.45
N ALA A 11 6.07 41.73 15.66
CA ALA A 11 5.91 40.37 16.16
C ALA A 11 5.87 40.36 17.70
N GLY A 12 4.75 39.97 18.31
CA GLY A 12 4.71 39.79 19.78
C GLY A 12 3.36 39.46 20.41
N SER A 13 2.33 40.30 20.20
CA SER A 13 1.14 40.30 21.09
C SER A 13 -0.13 39.63 20.54
N GLN A 14 -0.31 39.51 19.22
CA GLN A 14 -1.60 39.09 18.64
C GLN A 14 -1.97 37.60 18.76
N LYS A 15 -1.03 36.68 19.04
CA LYS A 15 -1.35 35.24 19.19
C LYS A 15 -1.87 34.84 20.58
N ARG A 16 -1.66 35.65 21.63
CA ARG A 16 -2.03 35.27 23.02
C ARG A 16 -3.54 35.14 23.27
N SER A 17 -4.39 35.64 22.38
CA SER A 17 -5.85 35.49 22.45
C SER A 17 -6.41 34.27 21.70
N GLN A 18 -5.56 33.48 21.02
CA GLN A 18 -6.03 32.37 20.19
C GLN A 18 -6.29 31.07 20.98
N PHE A 19 -5.40 30.71 21.90
CA PHE A 19 -5.45 29.44 22.63
C PHE A 19 -6.45 29.49 23.79
N THR A 20 -7.72 29.20 23.48
CA THR A 20 -8.81 29.10 24.46
C THR A 20 -9.60 27.82 24.23
N VAL A 21 -10.25 27.32 25.29
CA VAL A 21 -11.14 26.15 25.22
C VAL A 21 -12.22 26.32 24.14
N THR A 22 -12.76 27.53 23.99
CA THR A 22 -13.75 27.90 22.95
C THR A 22 -13.16 27.87 21.54
N SER A 23 -11.92 28.32 21.35
CA SER A 23 -11.21 28.22 20.06
C SER A 23 -10.93 26.76 19.72
N LEU A 24 -10.45 25.99 20.69
CA LEU A 24 -10.09 24.58 20.55
C LEU A 24 -11.32 23.71 20.20
N GLY A 25 -12.48 24.01 20.78
CA GLY A 25 -13.74 23.34 20.47
C GLY A 25 -14.12 23.38 18.98
N ARG A 26 -13.66 24.39 18.22
CA ARG A 26 -13.91 24.50 16.77
C ARG A 26 -13.19 23.46 15.91
N TRP A 27 -12.26 22.71 16.50
CA TRP A 27 -11.58 21.58 15.85
C TRP A 27 -12.32 20.24 16.06
N SER A 28 -13.30 20.20 16.98
CA SER A 28 -14.02 18.98 17.32
C SER A 28 -15.34 18.90 16.57
N SER A 29 -15.62 17.76 15.95
CA SER A 29 -16.92 17.43 15.37
C SER A 29 -17.95 16.96 16.43
N LEU A 30 -17.65 17.10 17.72
CA LEU A 30 -18.57 16.95 18.86
C LEU A 30 -19.00 18.32 19.39
N ASN A 31 -20.30 18.50 19.63
CA ASN A 31 -20.82 19.64 20.38
C ASN A 31 -20.77 19.37 21.90
N LYS A 32 -19.55 19.19 22.44
CA LYS A 32 -19.28 18.91 23.87
C LYS A 32 -18.53 20.09 24.50
N THR A 33 -18.95 20.52 25.69
CA THR A 33 -18.18 21.48 26.48
C THR A 33 -16.88 20.83 26.94
N LEU A 34 -15.76 21.37 26.49
CA LEU A 34 -14.43 20.86 26.83
C LEU A 34 -14.03 21.21 28.29
N PRO A 35 -13.21 20.37 28.96
CA PRO A 35 -12.75 20.63 30.32
C PRO A 35 -12.00 21.96 30.48
N ALA A 36 -12.06 22.53 31.69
CA ALA A 36 -11.32 23.74 32.05
C ALA A 36 -9.80 23.50 32.04
N VAL A 37 -9.04 24.53 31.67
CA VAL A 37 -7.59 24.45 31.40
C VAL A 37 -6.76 24.00 32.61
N ASP A 38 -7.20 24.38 33.81
CA ASP A 38 -6.61 24.06 35.11
C ASP A 38 -6.87 22.61 35.57
N LYS A 39 -7.86 21.92 34.98
CA LYS A 39 -8.22 20.54 35.35
C LYS A 39 -7.41 19.47 34.63
N ILE A 40 -6.75 19.81 33.51
CA ILE A 40 -6.09 18.82 32.65
C ILE A 40 -4.57 18.83 32.88
N SER A 41 -4.06 17.69 33.35
CA SER A 41 -2.63 17.38 33.57
C SER A 41 -2.04 16.52 32.45
N THR A 42 -2.88 15.83 31.68
CA THR A 42 -2.49 14.75 30.76
C THR A 42 -3.25 14.84 29.44
N LEU A 43 -2.59 14.54 28.32
CA LEU A 43 -3.21 14.51 26.98
C LEU A 43 -3.10 13.11 26.38
N HIS A 44 -4.22 12.45 26.05
CA HIS A 44 -4.22 11.16 25.36
C HIS A 44 -4.88 11.29 23.98
N VAL A 45 -4.09 11.01 22.94
CA VAL A 45 -4.48 11.16 21.53
C VAL A 45 -4.43 9.81 20.83
N TYR A 46 -5.58 9.36 20.34
CA TYR A 46 -5.73 8.10 19.62
C TYR A 46 -5.96 8.37 18.14
N ASP A 47 -5.19 7.78 17.23
CA ASP A 47 -5.59 7.71 15.82
C ASP A 47 -6.77 6.72 15.65
N PHE A 48 -7.63 6.97 14.66
CA PHE A 48 -8.75 6.08 14.37
C PHE A 48 -8.33 4.86 13.54
N ASP A 49 -7.85 5.13 12.32
CA ASP A 49 -7.64 4.14 11.27
C ASP A 49 -6.51 3.17 11.62
N ASN A 50 -6.81 1.88 11.67
CA ASN A 50 -5.91 0.75 12.00
C ASN A 50 -5.19 0.83 13.37
N THR A 51 -5.48 1.88 14.14
CA THR A 51 -4.99 2.12 15.50
C THR A 51 -6.06 1.69 16.51
N LEU A 52 -7.19 2.39 16.53
CA LEU A 52 -8.37 2.06 17.36
C LEU A 52 -9.33 1.11 16.64
N PHE A 53 -9.52 1.30 15.32
CA PHE A 53 -10.51 0.59 14.50
C PHE A 53 -9.89 -0.02 13.24
N LYS A 54 -10.11 -1.31 13.01
CA LYS A 54 -9.64 -2.08 11.85
C LYS A 54 -10.38 -1.62 10.60
N THR A 55 -9.78 -0.69 9.89
CA THR A 55 -10.33 -0.13 8.68
C THR A 55 -9.94 -1.02 7.50
N PRO A 56 -10.89 -1.38 6.62
CA PRO A 56 -10.58 -2.23 5.48
C PRO A 56 -9.58 -1.57 4.52
N LEU A 57 -8.59 -2.35 4.10
CA LEU A 57 -7.66 -2.05 3.01
C LEU A 57 -8.18 -2.64 1.69
N PRO A 58 -7.82 -2.07 0.53
CA PRO A 58 -8.03 -2.75 -0.75
C PRO A 58 -7.34 -4.11 -0.76
N ASN A 59 -8.09 -5.16 -1.10
CA ASN A 59 -7.66 -6.54 -1.04
C ASN A 59 -6.63 -6.86 -2.13
N SER A 60 -5.38 -7.14 -1.74
CA SER A 60 -4.28 -7.46 -2.66
C SER A 60 -4.35 -8.83 -3.32
N ALA A 61 -5.18 -9.74 -2.80
CA ALA A 61 -5.52 -10.99 -3.48
C ALA A 61 -6.59 -10.80 -4.57
N LEU A 62 -7.36 -9.70 -4.51
CA LEU A 62 -8.44 -9.37 -5.44
C LEU A 62 -8.00 -8.40 -6.53
N TRP A 63 -7.26 -7.34 -6.20
CA TRP A 63 -6.89 -6.26 -7.12
C TRP A 63 -5.40 -6.21 -7.44
N ASN A 64 -5.05 -5.89 -8.68
CA ASN A 64 -3.64 -5.67 -9.02
C ASN A 64 -3.06 -4.41 -8.36
N GLY A 65 -1.74 -4.36 -8.18
CA GLY A 65 -1.07 -3.24 -7.50
C GLY A 65 -1.28 -1.86 -8.14
N LEU A 66 -1.57 -1.81 -9.46
CA LEU A 66 -1.94 -0.56 -10.15
C LEU A 66 -3.33 -0.07 -9.72
N THR A 67 -4.31 -0.97 -9.64
CA THR A 67 -5.67 -0.68 -9.18
C THR A 67 -5.68 -0.28 -7.71
N ILE A 68 -4.91 -0.95 -6.85
CA ILE A 68 -4.72 -0.53 -5.46
C ILE A 68 -4.17 0.91 -5.43
N GLY A 69 -3.16 1.22 -6.25
CA GLY A 69 -2.62 2.57 -6.38
C GLY A 69 -3.63 3.61 -6.89
N MET A 70 -4.58 3.22 -7.75
CA MET A 70 -5.69 4.07 -8.20
C MET A 70 -6.72 4.27 -7.09
N LEU A 71 -7.14 3.21 -6.41
CA LEU A 71 -8.08 3.24 -5.30
C LEU A 71 -7.55 4.07 -4.13
N SER A 72 -6.27 3.97 -3.78
CA SER A 72 -5.67 4.79 -2.71
C SER A 72 -5.57 6.28 -3.07
N ASN A 73 -5.69 6.68 -4.35
CA ASN A 73 -5.50 8.06 -4.79
C ASN A 73 -6.82 8.84 -4.78
N GLN A 74 -6.84 9.97 -4.06
CA GLN A 74 -8.00 10.86 -3.95
C GLN A 74 -8.42 11.51 -5.28
N ASP A 75 -7.50 11.66 -6.25
CA ASP A 75 -7.71 12.45 -7.47
C ASP A 75 -8.11 11.61 -8.71
N VAL A 76 -8.22 10.27 -8.57
CA VAL A 76 -8.54 9.37 -9.69
C VAL A 76 -10.05 9.24 -9.93
N PHE A 77 -10.84 9.17 -8.85
CA PHE A 77 -12.29 9.02 -8.90
C PHE A 77 -12.97 10.34 -8.51
N ILE A 78 -14.15 10.64 -9.09
CA ILE A 78 -14.83 11.93 -8.86
C ILE A 78 -15.26 12.10 -7.40
N ASN A 79 -15.66 10.99 -6.76
CA ASN A 79 -16.06 10.93 -5.36
C ASN A 79 -14.88 10.65 -4.42
N SER A 80 -13.66 10.87 -4.93
CA SER A 80 -12.37 10.51 -4.32
C SER A 80 -12.13 9.00 -4.18
N GLY A 81 -10.89 8.65 -3.83
CA GLY A 81 -10.46 7.27 -3.60
C GLY A 81 -10.94 6.66 -2.28
N TRP A 82 -10.54 5.40 -2.07
CA TRP A 82 -10.87 4.50 -0.97
C TRP A 82 -10.90 5.15 0.43
N TRP A 83 -9.87 5.92 0.78
CA TRP A 83 -9.73 6.58 2.08
C TRP A 83 -10.72 7.73 2.32
N HIS A 84 -11.37 8.21 1.25
CA HIS A 84 -12.16 9.42 1.22
C HIS A 84 -13.65 9.17 0.93
N ASP A 85 -14.02 7.97 0.51
CA ASP A 85 -15.42 7.54 0.39
C ASP A 85 -15.88 6.91 1.72
N ASN A 86 -16.87 7.52 2.38
CA ASN A 86 -17.39 7.04 3.66
C ASN A 86 -18.16 5.73 3.54
N ARG A 87 -18.66 5.39 2.35
CA ARG A 87 -19.37 4.14 2.07
C ARG A 87 -18.43 2.93 2.09
N ILE A 88 -17.13 3.12 1.89
CA ILE A 88 -16.12 2.07 2.08
C ILE A 88 -16.00 1.70 3.56
N LEU A 89 -15.86 2.69 4.44
CA LEU A 89 -15.83 2.45 5.89
C LEU A 89 -17.17 1.91 6.39
N GLY A 90 -18.30 2.45 5.90
CA GLY A 90 -19.65 1.96 6.22
C GLY A 90 -19.97 0.55 5.70
N ALA A 91 -19.21 0.03 4.72
CA ALA A 91 -19.32 -1.34 4.23
C ALA A 91 -18.52 -2.36 5.06
N THR A 92 -17.78 -1.93 6.09
CA THR A 92 -17.03 -2.83 7.00
C THR A 92 -17.96 -3.85 7.64
N GLY A 93 -17.50 -5.10 7.75
CA GLY A 93 -18.30 -6.22 8.29
C GLY A 93 -19.46 -6.57 7.37
N LEU A 94 -20.65 -6.73 7.94
CA LEU A 94 -21.91 -6.98 7.21
C LEU A 94 -22.60 -5.68 6.75
N GLY A 95 -21.91 -4.54 6.82
CA GLY A 95 -22.43 -3.21 6.51
C GLY A 95 -23.11 -2.53 7.70
N LEU A 96 -23.16 -1.20 7.62
CA LEU A 96 -23.58 -0.28 8.69
C LEU A 96 -24.86 -0.70 9.44
N ASP A 97 -25.95 -1.02 8.74
CA ASP A 97 -27.24 -1.37 9.39
C ASP A 97 -27.16 -2.62 10.29
N LYS A 98 -26.21 -3.53 10.02
CA LYS A 98 -26.01 -4.77 10.77
C LYS A 98 -24.90 -4.67 11.81
N GLU A 99 -23.88 -3.87 11.54
CA GLU A 99 -22.72 -3.72 12.43
C GLU A 99 -22.92 -2.66 13.52
N GLU A 100 -23.72 -1.61 13.28
CA GLU A 100 -23.96 -0.57 14.29
C GLU A 100 -24.66 -1.11 15.54
N PRO A 101 -25.73 -1.94 15.46
CA PRO A 101 -26.33 -2.57 16.64
C PRO A 101 -25.40 -3.59 17.33
N ARG A 102 -24.39 -4.10 16.61
CA ARG A 102 -23.35 -5.02 17.11
C ARG A 102 -22.09 -4.30 17.57
N ALA A 103 -22.09 -2.97 17.55
CA ALA A 103 -20.94 -2.13 17.80
C ALA A 103 -19.67 -2.57 17.05
N TRP A 104 -19.79 -2.98 15.77
CA TRP A 104 -18.69 -3.50 14.94
C TRP A 104 -17.78 -4.52 15.67
N GLU A 105 -18.40 -5.50 16.32
CA GLU A 105 -17.71 -6.57 17.05
C GLU A 105 -16.60 -7.22 16.20
N GLY A 106 -15.40 -7.38 16.79
CA GLY A 106 -14.23 -7.93 16.11
C GLY A 106 -13.42 -6.94 15.26
N PHE A 107 -13.98 -5.77 14.91
CA PHE A 107 -13.27 -4.71 14.17
C PHE A 107 -12.54 -3.71 15.08
N TRP A 108 -12.71 -3.78 16.40
CA TRP A 108 -11.94 -2.95 17.33
C TRP A 108 -10.58 -3.55 17.65
N ASN A 109 -9.62 -2.66 17.95
CA ASN A 109 -8.43 -3.03 18.70
C ASN A 109 -8.75 -2.95 20.19
N GLU A 110 -9.24 -4.05 20.78
CA GLU A 110 -9.77 -4.04 22.16
C GLU A 110 -8.74 -3.58 23.22
N LYS A 111 -7.43 -3.72 22.96
CA LYS A 111 -6.38 -3.15 23.83
C LYS A 111 -6.36 -1.62 23.81
N VAL A 112 -6.61 -1.01 22.65
CA VAL A 112 -6.68 0.45 22.52
C VAL A 112 -8.04 0.96 23.04
N VAL A 113 -9.12 0.19 22.86
CA VAL A 113 -10.43 0.44 23.52
C VAL A 113 -10.29 0.46 25.04
N GLU A 114 -9.52 -0.46 25.64
CA GLU A 114 -9.25 -0.47 27.08
C GLU A 114 -8.49 0.80 27.52
N LEU A 115 -7.47 1.24 26.77
CA LEU A 115 -6.75 2.49 27.04
C LEU A 115 -7.65 3.74 26.93
N VAL A 116 -8.55 3.78 25.95
CA VAL A 116 -9.57 4.84 25.86
C VAL A 116 -10.47 4.83 27.10
N ARG A 117 -10.96 3.66 27.52
CA ARG A 117 -11.81 3.51 28.72
C ARG A 117 -11.09 3.85 30.04
N LEU A 118 -9.78 3.63 30.11
CA LEU A 118 -8.96 4.08 31.25
C LEU A 118 -8.85 5.61 31.24
N THR A 119 -8.64 6.22 30.06
CA THR A 119 -8.64 7.69 29.90
C THR A 119 -9.97 8.32 30.28
N MET A 120 -11.10 7.74 29.85
CA MET A 120 -12.45 8.20 30.22
C MET A 120 -12.70 8.21 31.74
N LYS A 121 -11.94 7.42 32.51
CA LYS A 121 -12.01 7.38 33.99
C LYS A 121 -11.00 8.30 34.67
N GLN A 122 -10.09 8.91 33.91
CA GLN A 122 -9.05 9.79 34.43
C GLN A 122 -9.53 11.26 34.32
N PRO A 123 -9.97 11.90 35.42
CA PRO A 123 -10.63 13.20 35.36
C PRO A 123 -9.69 14.36 35.01
N ASP A 124 -8.38 14.13 35.03
CA ASP A 124 -7.34 15.09 34.66
C ASP A 124 -6.68 14.80 33.29
N ALA A 125 -7.22 13.86 32.51
CA ALA A 125 -6.81 13.59 31.14
C ALA A 125 -7.82 14.12 30.11
N LEU A 126 -7.32 14.71 29.02
CA LEU A 126 -8.13 15.00 27.84
C LEU A 126 -8.11 13.80 26.89
N CYS A 127 -9.29 13.26 26.56
CA CYS A 127 -9.44 12.13 25.65
C CYS A 127 -9.74 12.61 24.21
N VAL A 128 -8.78 12.44 23.29
CA VAL A 128 -8.89 12.92 21.90
C VAL A 128 -8.86 11.75 20.92
N LEU A 129 -9.88 11.64 20.07
CA LEU A 129 -9.83 10.83 18.85
C LEU A 129 -9.44 11.73 17.68
N LEU A 130 -8.43 11.32 16.91
CA LEU A 130 -7.86 12.06 15.80
C LEU A 130 -7.86 11.18 14.54
N THR A 131 -8.11 11.75 13.36
CA THR A 131 -7.96 11.03 12.08
C THR A 131 -7.66 11.98 10.92
N GLY A 132 -7.03 11.45 9.87
CA GLY A 132 -6.87 12.16 8.59
C GLY A 132 -8.12 12.22 7.72
N ARG A 133 -9.19 11.50 8.08
CA ARG A 133 -10.46 11.48 7.34
C ARG A 133 -11.08 12.89 7.28
N GLY A 134 -11.67 13.20 6.14
CA GLY A 134 -12.26 14.51 5.87
C GLY A 134 -13.56 14.74 6.63
N GLU A 135 -13.61 15.77 7.47
CA GLU A 135 -14.73 16.05 8.39
C GLU A 135 -16.11 15.96 7.73
N ALA A 136 -16.31 16.73 6.65
CA ALA A 136 -17.59 16.86 5.95
C ALA A 136 -18.17 15.53 5.39
N ARG A 137 -17.35 14.47 5.26
CA ARG A 137 -17.81 13.14 4.81
C ARG A 137 -17.90 12.11 5.93
N PHE A 138 -17.15 12.29 7.02
CA PHE A 138 -16.90 11.23 8.01
C PHE A 138 -17.37 11.54 9.42
N ALA A 139 -17.63 12.80 9.77
CA ALA A 139 -17.97 13.18 11.14
C ALA A 139 -19.16 12.39 11.70
N ASP A 140 -20.22 12.22 10.90
CA ASP A 140 -21.42 11.51 11.34
C ASP A 140 -21.19 10.00 11.52
N LEU A 141 -20.56 9.36 10.53
CA LEU A 141 -20.23 7.94 10.58
C LEU A 141 -19.30 7.61 11.76
N LEU A 142 -18.28 8.44 12.01
CA LEU A 142 -17.35 8.20 13.11
C LEU A 142 -18.00 8.41 14.48
N ARG A 143 -18.89 9.41 14.63
CA ARG A 143 -19.70 9.57 15.86
C ARG A 143 -20.52 8.32 16.16
N ARG A 144 -21.21 7.77 15.15
CA ARG A 144 -22.01 6.54 15.27
C ARG A 144 -21.16 5.33 15.64
N ILE A 145 -20.03 5.14 14.97
CA ILE A 145 -19.07 4.06 15.27
C ILE A 145 -18.59 4.13 16.74
N VAL A 146 -18.12 5.28 17.22
CA VAL A 146 -17.63 5.37 18.62
C VAL A 146 -18.73 5.30 19.67
N ALA A 147 -19.90 5.87 19.37
CA ALA A 147 -21.06 5.82 20.26
C ALA A 147 -21.57 4.37 20.44
N SER A 148 -21.59 3.56 19.38
CA SER A 148 -22.00 2.16 19.45
C SER A 148 -21.17 1.32 20.43
N LYS A 149 -19.89 1.66 20.61
CA LYS A 149 -18.94 0.99 21.53
C LYS A 149 -18.88 1.64 22.92
N HIS A 150 -19.72 2.66 23.17
CA HIS A 150 -19.73 3.51 24.36
C HIS A 150 -18.37 4.16 24.66
N LEU A 151 -17.74 4.75 23.63
CA LEU A 151 -16.47 5.47 23.75
C LEU A 151 -16.72 6.98 23.69
N GLU A 152 -16.61 7.63 24.84
CA GLU A 152 -16.89 9.06 25.01
C GLU A 152 -15.59 9.86 25.00
N PHE A 153 -15.25 10.39 23.82
CA PHE A 153 -14.12 11.32 23.69
C PHE A 153 -14.52 12.73 24.16
N ASP A 154 -13.53 13.55 24.53
CA ASP A 154 -13.71 15.00 24.69
C ASP A 154 -13.68 15.71 23.34
N MET A 155 -12.82 15.23 22.44
CA MET A 155 -12.69 15.74 21.09
C MET A 155 -12.74 14.62 20.05
N LEU A 156 -13.51 14.84 18.98
CA LEU A 156 -13.48 14.05 17.75
C LEU A 156 -12.93 14.93 16.64
N CYS A 157 -11.63 14.80 16.36
CA CYS A 157 -10.90 15.68 15.46
C CYS A 157 -10.68 15.03 14.10
N LEU A 158 -11.46 15.45 13.11
CA LEU A 158 -11.30 15.08 11.71
C LEU A 158 -10.57 16.19 10.96
N LYS A 159 -10.00 15.88 9.79
CA LYS A 159 -9.35 16.87 8.93
C LYS A 159 -10.40 17.78 8.28
N PRO A 160 -10.46 19.08 8.60
CA PRO A 160 -11.41 19.98 7.96
C PRO A 160 -10.92 20.38 6.56
N GLN A 161 -11.83 20.88 5.71
CA GLN A 161 -11.44 21.45 4.40
C GLN A 161 -10.63 22.74 4.56
N VAL A 162 -10.96 23.51 5.58
CA VAL A 162 -10.30 24.75 6.00
C VAL A 162 -10.34 24.75 7.53
N GLY A 163 -9.20 25.00 8.18
CA GLY A 163 -9.11 25.02 9.64
C GLY A 163 -9.74 26.26 10.29
N PRO A 164 -9.89 26.29 11.63
CA PRO A 164 -10.59 27.37 12.35
C PRO A 164 -9.97 28.77 12.24
N ALA A 165 -8.72 28.88 11.75
CA ALA A 165 -8.03 30.13 11.44
C ALA A 165 -7.96 30.41 9.93
N ASN A 166 -8.88 29.84 9.15
CA ASN A 166 -8.98 29.94 7.69
C ASN A 166 -7.78 29.33 6.92
N GLN A 167 -7.03 28.41 7.55
CA GLN A 167 -5.83 27.77 6.97
C GLN A 167 -6.16 26.51 6.16
N LYS A 168 -5.37 26.23 5.11
CA LYS A 168 -5.43 24.97 4.34
C LYS A 168 -4.24 24.08 4.69
N PHE A 169 -4.46 22.77 4.77
CA PHE A 169 -3.42 21.80 5.16
C PHE A 169 -2.88 21.02 3.96
N ALA A 170 -1.58 21.16 3.69
CA ALA A 170 -0.90 20.46 2.60
C ALA A 170 -0.86 18.92 2.76
N SER A 171 -1.00 18.42 3.99
CA SER A 171 -1.04 16.98 4.31
C SER A 171 -1.76 16.74 5.64
N THR A 172 -2.18 15.50 5.90
CA THR A 172 -2.77 15.09 7.19
C THR A 172 -1.81 15.32 8.34
N ILE A 173 -0.53 14.96 8.19
CA ILE A 173 0.43 15.13 9.29
C ILE A 173 0.59 16.61 9.66
N LYS A 174 0.47 17.54 8.70
CA LYS A 174 0.49 18.98 9.00
C LYS A 174 -0.78 19.45 9.71
N PHE A 175 -1.95 18.92 9.33
CA PHE A 175 -3.19 19.09 10.10
C PHE A 175 -3.04 18.58 11.55
N LYS A 176 -2.56 17.35 11.73
CA LYS A 176 -2.36 16.74 13.07
C LYS A 176 -1.37 17.55 13.91
N GLN A 177 -0.25 18.01 13.34
CA GLN A 177 0.74 18.85 14.03
C GLN A 177 0.18 20.21 14.48
N GLU A 178 -0.62 20.87 13.65
CA GLU A 178 -1.24 22.16 13.99
C GLU A 178 -2.25 21.98 15.15
N LEU A 179 -3.14 20.99 15.04
CA LEU A 179 -4.10 20.66 16.10
C LEU A 179 -3.42 20.28 17.42
N LEU A 180 -2.37 19.45 17.39
CA LEU A 180 -1.61 19.11 18.59
C LEU A 180 -0.99 20.34 19.23
N THR A 181 -0.54 21.31 18.43
CA THR A 181 -0.05 22.60 18.94
C THR A 181 -1.18 23.36 19.64
N GLU A 182 -2.35 23.51 19.02
CA GLU A 182 -3.53 24.16 19.62
C GLU A 182 -3.98 23.49 20.93
N ILE A 183 -3.99 22.14 20.99
CA ILE A 183 -4.30 21.37 22.21
C ILE A 183 -3.27 21.68 23.30
N MET A 184 -1.97 21.55 23.02
CA MET A 184 -0.91 21.74 24.01
C MET A 184 -0.87 23.19 24.52
N GLU A 185 -0.96 24.19 23.64
CA GLU A 185 -0.95 25.61 24.02
C GLU A 185 -2.21 26.01 24.82
N THR A 186 -3.36 25.39 24.52
CA THR A 186 -4.61 25.62 25.28
C THR A 186 -4.53 24.96 26.66
N TYR A 187 -4.20 23.66 26.72
CA TYR A 187 -4.02 22.91 27.97
C TYR A 187 -2.60 23.04 28.50
N LYS A 188 -2.19 24.30 28.72
CA LYS A 188 -0.82 24.67 29.11
C LYS A 188 -0.28 23.95 30.35
N HIS A 189 -1.16 23.54 31.26
CA HIS A 189 -0.80 22.84 32.51
C HIS A 189 -0.56 21.33 32.32
N ALA A 190 -0.90 20.76 31.17
CA ALA A 190 -0.65 19.35 30.91
C ALA A 190 0.86 19.06 30.87
N GLY A 191 1.34 18.15 31.71
CA GLY A 191 2.75 17.78 31.81
C GLY A 191 3.16 16.71 30.79
N GLU A 192 2.23 15.87 30.37
CA GLU A 192 2.47 14.75 29.47
C GLU A 192 1.47 14.63 28.30
N ILE A 193 1.93 14.04 27.20
CA ILE A 193 1.13 13.65 26.05
C ILE A 193 1.49 12.23 25.58
N ARG A 194 0.47 11.39 25.40
CA ARG A 194 0.56 10.07 24.76
C ARG A 194 -0.15 10.10 23.41
N ILE A 195 0.53 9.65 22.36
CA ILE A 195 -0.04 9.53 21.00
C ILE A 195 0.04 8.09 20.53
N TYR A 196 -1.11 7.51 20.19
CA TYR A 196 -1.23 6.17 19.62
C TYR A 196 -1.49 6.27 18.11
N GLU A 197 -0.62 5.66 17.29
CA GLU A 197 -0.71 5.69 15.81
C GLU A 197 -0.09 4.40 15.24
N ASP A 198 -0.71 3.81 14.22
CA ASP A 198 -0.29 2.59 13.54
C ASP A 198 0.94 2.81 12.63
N ARG A 199 0.94 3.93 11.90
CA ARG A 199 1.89 4.24 10.83
C ARG A 199 3.28 4.59 11.38
N PRO A 200 4.33 3.79 11.12
CA PRO A 200 5.70 4.10 11.54
C PRO A 200 6.19 5.46 10.99
N GLY A 201 5.77 5.80 9.77
CA GLY A 201 6.07 7.07 9.13
C GLY A 201 5.37 8.28 9.75
N HIS A 202 4.31 8.10 10.53
CA HIS A 202 3.68 9.16 11.34
C HIS A 202 4.25 9.20 12.75
N THR A 203 4.46 8.04 13.38
CA THR A 203 5.18 7.91 14.66
C THR A 203 6.49 8.69 14.64
N GLN A 204 7.33 8.50 13.61
CA GLN A 204 8.59 9.26 13.48
C GLN A 204 8.35 10.77 13.32
N LYS A 205 7.38 11.19 12.50
CA LYS A 205 7.06 12.61 12.29
C LYS A 205 6.49 13.29 13.55
N PHE A 206 5.87 12.54 14.47
CA PHE A 206 5.45 13.05 15.79
C PHE A 206 6.61 13.15 16.77
N ILE A 207 7.52 12.16 16.80
CA ILE A 207 8.75 12.21 17.60
C ILE A 207 9.58 13.44 17.22
N ASP A 208 9.79 13.67 15.91
CA ASP A 208 10.54 14.81 15.41
C ASP A 208 9.83 16.14 15.74
N PHE A 209 8.51 16.22 15.54
CA PHE A 209 7.70 17.40 15.87
C PHE A 209 7.73 17.77 17.35
N LEU A 210 7.53 16.82 18.26
CA LEU A 210 7.50 17.10 19.70
C LEU A 210 8.89 17.44 20.25
N LYS A 211 9.95 16.91 19.64
CA LYS A 211 11.33 17.35 19.91
C LYS A 211 11.55 18.80 19.50
N ASP A 212 11.14 19.20 18.30
CA ASP A 212 11.28 20.57 17.82
C ASP A 212 10.40 21.55 18.60
N TYR A 213 9.17 21.17 18.93
CA TYR A 213 8.27 21.92 19.82
C TYR A 213 8.92 22.14 21.20
N ASN A 214 9.45 21.08 21.83
CA ASN A 214 10.14 21.18 23.13
C ASN A 214 11.41 22.04 23.07
N ASN A 215 12.15 22.02 21.95
CA ASN A 215 13.28 22.92 21.75
C ASN A 215 12.82 24.38 21.67
N THR A 216 11.72 24.68 20.96
CA THR A 216 11.13 26.02 20.93
C THR A 216 10.68 26.46 22.33
N GLN A 217 10.00 25.60 23.08
CA GLN A 217 9.54 25.90 24.45
C GLN A 217 10.68 26.16 25.44
N ARG A 218 11.88 25.61 25.22
CA ARG A 218 13.07 25.92 26.05
C ARG A 218 13.66 27.31 25.75
N VAL A 219 13.56 27.79 24.51
CA VAL A 219 14.14 29.07 24.08
C VAL A 219 13.14 30.22 24.23
N ARG A 220 11.85 29.96 24.01
CA ARG A 220 10.74 30.92 24.10
C ARG A 220 9.51 30.25 24.73
N PRO A 221 9.50 30.02 26.06
CA PRO A 221 8.41 29.31 26.73
C PRO A 221 7.09 30.07 26.61
N THR A 222 6.06 29.38 26.12
CA THR A 222 4.65 29.78 26.26
C THR A 222 3.96 28.96 27.35
N ARG A 223 4.31 27.66 27.43
CA ARG A 223 3.93 26.73 28.51
C ARG A 223 5.09 25.89 29.08
N GLY A 224 6.27 25.93 28.44
CA GLY A 224 7.40 25.05 28.79
C GLY A 224 7.36 23.72 28.02
N PRO A 225 8.32 22.81 28.21
CA PRO A 225 8.33 21.52 27.53
C PRO A 225 7.17 20.60 27.95
N ILE A 226 6.94 19.52 27.21
CA ILE A 226 5.99 18.43 27.53
C ILE A 226 6.71 17.09 27.48
N GLN A 227 6.38 16.17 28.38
CA GLN A 227 6.80 14.77 28.29
C GLN A 227 5.98 14.08 27.20
N ALA A 228 6.64 13.54 26.18
CA ALA A 228 5.99 12.96 25.01
C ALA A 228 6.27 11.46 24.91
N GLU A 229 5.22 10.65 24.82
CA GLU A 229 5.28 9.23 24.53
C GLU A 229 4.51 8.93 23.23
N ILE A 230 5.18 8.31 22.25
CA ILE A 230 4.57 7.97 20.95
C ILE A 230 4.56 6.46 20.81
N ILE A 231 3.38 5.88 20.94
CA ILE A 231 3.14 4.45 20.98
C ILE A 231 2.77 3.99 19.57
N GLN A 232 3.71 3.34 18.88
CA GLN A 232 3.39 2.71 17.60
C GLN A 232 2.51 1.48 17.83
N ILE A 233 1.31 1.50 17.28
CA ILE A 233 0.39 0.36 17.31
C ILE A 233 0.72 -0.59 16.16
N THR A 234 0.60 -1.89 16.39
CA THR A 234 0.76 -2.89 15.32
C THR A 234 -0.49 -2.87 14.43
N ASP A 235 -0.29 -2.55 13.16
CA ASP A 235 -1.32 -2.59 12.11
C ASP A 235 -2.06 -3.95 12.12
N THR A 236 -3.38 -3.90 12.19
CA THR A 236 -4.27 -5.07 12.17
C THR A 236 -5.12 -5.05 10.91
N GLN A 237 -4.44 -5.27 9.78
CA GLN A 237 -5.01 -5.24 8.44
C GLN A 237 -6.24 -6.15 8.32
N THR A 238 -7.28 -5.60 7.71
CA THR A 238 -8.46 -6.33 7.27
C THR A 238 -8.82 -5.87 5.85
N SER A 239 -9.65 -6.63 5.14
CA SER A 239 -10.25 -6.22 3.87
C SER A 239 -11.78 -6.27 3.98
N LEU A 240 -12.49 -5.78 2.97
CA LEU A 240 -13.91 -6.09 2.85
C LEU A 240 -14.08 -7.56 2.44
N ASP A 241 -15.30 -8.09 2.58
CA ASP A 241 -15.70 -9.30 1.86
C ASP A 241 -15.49 -9.09 0.34
N PRO A 242 -14.92 -10.05 -0.41
CA PRO A 242 -14.59 -9.84 -1.82
C PRO A 242 -15.78 -9.43 -2.70
N VAL A 243 -17.00 -9.92 -2.43
CA VAL A 243 -18.19 -9.54 -3.21
C VAL A 243 -18.62 -8.11 -2.87
N VAL A 244 -18.63 -7.77 -1.58
CA VAL A 244 -18.90 -6.40 -1.11
C VAL A 244 -17.84 -5.43 -1.67
N GLU A 245 -16.58 -5.83 -1.72
CA GLU A 245 -15.49 -5.01 -2.22
C GLU A 245 -15.62 -4.72 -3.73
N VAL A 246 -15.89 -5.74 -4.54
CA VAL A 246 -16.18 -5.57 -5.97
C VAL A 246 -17.39 -4.66 -6.16
N ALA A 247 -18.45 -4.84 -5.39
CA ALA A 247 -19.65 -4.00 -5.48
C ALA A 247 -19.35 -2.53 -5.14
N GLN A 248 -18.55 -2.24 -4.11
CA GLN A 248 -18.15 -0.87 -3.77
C GLN A 248 -17.25 -0.23 -4.84
N VAL A 249 -16.28 -0.96 -5.37
CA VAL A 249 -15.41 -0.46 -6.45
C VAL A 249 -16.21 -0.23 -7.74
N GLN A 250 -17.13 -1.13 -8.10
CA GLN A 250 -18.02 -0.96 -9.24
C GLN A 250 -18.94 0.26 -9.06
N ARG A 251 -19.44 0.50 -7.84
CA ARG A 251 -20.22 1.70 -7.50
C ARG A 251 -19.39 2.99 -7.69
N MET A 252 -18.15 3.03 -7.21
CA MET A 252 -17.23 4.16 -7.43
C MET A 252 -16.97 4.43 -8.93
N ILE A 253 -16.83 3.35 -9.72
CA ILE A 253 -16.65 3.43 -11.18
C ILE A 253 -17.90 3.98 -11.87
N ASN A 254 -19.09 3.49 -11.50
CA ASN A 254 -20.35 3.93 -12.09
C ASN A 254 -20.58 5.43 -11.85
N GLU A 255 -20.41 5.90 -10.61
CA GLU A 255 -20.54 7.31 -10.24
C GLU A 255 -19.52 8.20 -10.96
N HIS A 256 -18.27 7.73 -11.11
CA HIS A 256 -17.25 8.44 -11.88
C HIS A 256 -17.62 8.54 -13.38
N ASN A 257 -18.01 7.42 -14.00
CA ASN A 257 -18.40 7.38 -15.40
C ASN A 257 -19.61 8.27 -15.70
N GLU A 258 -20.61 8.28 -14.81
CA GLU A 258 -21.77 9.15 -14.94
C GLU A 258 -21.39 10.63 -14.88
N ALA A 259 -20.57 11.03 -13.90
CA ALA A 259 -20.08 12.41 -13.80
C ALA A 259 -19.24 12.82 -15.02
N MET A 260 -18.40 11.92 -15.55
CA MET A 260 -17.61 12.16 -16.76
C MET A 260 -18.48 12.26 -18.03
N ARG A 261 -19.65 11.60 -18.07
CA ARG A 261 -20.64 11.74 -19.15
C ARG A 261 -21.23 13.15 -19.24
N LEU A 262 -21.20 13.93 -18.15
CA LEU A 262 -21.63 15.34 -18.14
C LEU A 262 -20.54 16.32 -18.59
N GLN A 263 -19.27 15.88 -18.66
CA GLN A 263 -18.16 16.73 -19.10
C GLN A 263 -18.16 16.95 -20.63
N PRO A 264 -17.64 18.08 -21.12
CA PRO A 264 -17.46 18.35 -22.55
C PRO A 264 -16.66 17.23 -23.25
N LEU A 265 -17.02 16.90 -24.49
CA LEU A 265 -16.44 15.78 -25.25
C LEU A 265 -14.90 15.79 -25.31
N HIS A 266 -14.28 16.97 -25.37
CA HIS A 266 -12.82 17.13 -25.42
C HIS A 266 -12.11 16.98 -24.06
N LEU A 267 -12.85 17.03 -22.95
CA LEU A 267 -12.34 16.79 -21.58
C LEU A 267 -12.76 15.43 -21.02
N ARG A 268 -13.66 14.71 -21.70
CA ARG A 268 -14.20 13.42 -21.25
C ARG A 268 -13.11 12.34 -21.32
N PRO A 269 -12.61 11.81 -20.19
CA PRO A 269 -11.75 10.64 -20.22
C PRO A 269 -12.56 9.42 -20.71
N LYS A 270 -11.86 8.36 -21.12
CA LYS A 270 -12.48 7.06 -21.34
C LYS A 270 -13.19 6.60 -20.05
N THR A 271 -14.35 5.98 -20.20
CA THR A 271 -15.05 5.29 -19.11
C THR A 271 -14.14 4.25 -18.47
N LEU A 272 -14.23 4.08 -17.16
CA LEU A 272 -13.52 3.01 -16.43
C LEU A 272 -14.39 1.76 -16.37
N ARG A 273 -13.77 0.58 -16.36
CA ARG A 273 -14.44 -0.70 -16.08
C ARG A 273 -13.56 -1.63 -15.26
N ILE A 274 -14.19 -2.59 -14.58
CA ILE A 274 -13.48 -3.74 -14.02
C ILE A 274 -13.17 -4.71 -15.16
N LYS A 275 -11.93 -5.22 -15.23
CA LYS A 275 -11.52 -6.35 -16.06
C LYS A 275 -10.94 -7.46 -15.19
N GLN A 276 -11.10 -8.70 -15.63
CA GLN A 276 -10.49 -9.88 -15.02
C GLN A 276 -9.25 -10.31 -15.84
N GLN A 277 -8.11 -10.46 -15.19
CA GLN A 277 -6.95 -11.14 -15.77
C GLN A 277 -6.81 -12.52 -15.14
N VAL A 278 -7.00 -13.57 -15.94
CA VAL A 278 -6.71 -14.96 -15.55
C VAL A 278 -5.23 -15.25 -15.79
N PHE A 279 -4.52 -15.70 -14.75
CA PHE A 279 -3.15 -16.20 -14.85
C PHE A 279 -3.13 -17.66 -15.32
N PHE A 280 -3.93 -18.52 -14.69
CA PHE A 280 -4.00 -19.94 -15.01
C PHE A 280 -5.32 -20.55 -14.54
N THR A 281 -5.64 -21.71 -15.11
CA THR A 281 -6.72 -22.59 -14.63
C THR A 281 -6.12 -23.83 -14.00
N SER A 282 -6.65 -24.28 -12.88
CA SER A 282 -6.07 -25.36 -12.08
C SER A 282 -7.13 -26.12 -11.29
N TYR A 283 -6.80 -27.34 -10.86
CA TYR A 283 -7.52 -27.98 -9.77
C TYR A 283 -6.97 -27.43 -8.45
N ALA A 284 -7.76 -26.61 -7.76
CA ALA A 284 -7.42 -26.03 -6.46
C ALA A 284 -7.50 -27.09 -5.36
N ILE A 285 -6.52 -27.04 -4.44
CA ILE A 285 -6.35 -27.97 -3.32
C ILE A 285 -6.74 -27.25 -2.03
N GLU A 286 -7.48 -27.91 -1.15
CA GLU A 286 -7.84 -27.32 0.14
C GLU A 286 -6.64 -27.20 1.08
N ARG A 287 -6.71 -26.27 2.04
CA ARG A 287 -5.59 -25.96 2.96
C ARG A 287 -5.17 -27.17 3.80
N ALA A 288 -6.11 -28.03 4.19
CA ALA A 288 -5.83 -29.25 4.94
C ALA A 288 -4.95 -30.23 4.12
N ASP A 289 -5.29 -30.44 2.85
CA ASP A 289 -4.55 -31.33 1.96
C ASP A 289 -3.23 -30.71 1.48
N SER A 290 -3.21 -29.39 1.25
CA SER A 290 -1.98 -28.64 0.99
C SER A 290 -0.95 -28.86 2.12
N LYS A 291 -1.39 -28.85 3.39
CA LYS A 291 -0.52 -29.16 4.53
C LYS A 291 -0.03 -30.61 4.51
N ARG A 292 -0.94 -31.58 4.32
CA ARG A 292 -0.61 -33.02 4.23
C ARG A 292 0.41 -33.30 3.11
N LEU A 293 0.30 -32.59 1.99
CA LEU A 293 1.23 -32.66 0.86
C LEU A 293 2.61 -32.09 1.19
N LEU A 294 2.67 -30.96 1.90
CA LEU A 294 3.93 -30.36 2.36
C LEU A 294 4.67 -31.26 3.36
N ASP A 295 3.94 -31.94 4.25
CA ASP A 295 4.48 -32.87 5.25
C ASP A 295 5.17 -34.11 4.61
N LEU A 296 4.97 -34.38 3.30
CA LEU A 296 5.64 -35.45 2.56
C LEU A 296 7.11 -35.15 2.21
N VAL A 297 7.54 -33.89 2.26
CA VAL A 297 8.85 -33.45 1.77
C VAL A 297 9.63 -32.66 2.81
N LYS A 298 10.93 -32.95 2.93
CA LYS A 298 11.84 -32.17 3.78
C LYS A 298 12.28 -30.91 3.04
N ILE A 299 11.52 -29.82 3.22
CA ILE A 299 11.84 -28.50 2.68
C ILE A 299 12.84 -27.80 3.63
N PRO A 300 13.99 -27.29 3.14
CA PRO A 300 14.95 -26.56 3.98
C PRO A 300 14.36 -25.25 4.54
N SER A 301 14.36 -25.12 5.86
CA SER A 301 13.91 -23.91 6.56
C SER A 301 14.86 -22.73 6.31
N GLY A 302 14.40 -21.70 5.62
CA GLY A 302 15.12 -20.43 5.47
C GLY A 302 14.46 -19.48 4.47
N ASP A 303 14.78 -18.18 4.59
CA ASP A 303 14.19 -17.03 3.87
C ASP A 303 14.20 -17.10 2.32
N SER A 304 14.83 -18.11 1.74
CA SER A 304 14.97 -18.28 0.29
C SER A 304 13.98 -19.25 -0.34
N THR A 305 13.05 -19.84 0.40
CA THR A 305 12.11 -20.86 -0.14
C THR A 305 10.66 -20.38 -0.03
N ARG A 306 9.96 -20.28 -1.17
CA ARG A 306 8.52 -20.03 -1.26
C ARG A 306 7.76 -21.35 -1.13
N ILE A 307 6.70 -21.35 -0.33
CA ILE A 307 5.81 -22.50 -0.15
C ILE A 307 4.64 -22.36 -1.13
N HIS A 308 4.29 -23.46 -1.79
CA HIS A 308 3.16 -23.58 -2.71
C HIS A 308 2.24 -24.72 -2.19
N GLY A 309 1.87 -25.70 -3.03
CA GLY A 309 1.08 -26.85 -2.60
C GLY A 309 -0.45 -26.71 -2.72
N ASN A 310 -0.93 -25.61 -3.29
CA ASN A 310 -2.36 -25.24 -3.34
C ASN A 310 -3.07 -25.56 -4.68
N ASN A 311 -2.36 -26.06 -5.70
CA ASN A 311 -2.97 -26.33 -7.01
C ASN A 311 -2.25 -27.42 -7.85
N ILE A 312 -3.01 -28.03 -8.76
CA ILE A 312 -2.52 -28.82 -9.91
C ILE A 312 -2.88 -28.03 -11.18
N ILE A 313 -1.89 -27.55 -11.93
CA ILE A 313 -2.14 -26.69 -13.12
C ILE A 313 -2.81 -27.49 -14.24
N ILE A 314 -3.95 -27.00 -14.73
CA ILE A 314 -4.61 -27.48 -15.95
C ILE A 314 -3.91 -26.84 -17.15
N VAL A 315 -3.93 -25.50 -17.22
CA VAL A 315 -3.26 -24.71 -18.25
C VAL A 315 -2.74 -23.38 -17.66
N PRO A 316 -1.53 -22.90 -18.01
CA PRO A 316 -0.91 -21.69 -17.46
C PRO A 316 -1.39 -20.41 -18.19
N ARG A 317 -2.70 -20.31 -18.46
CA ARG A 317 -3.36 -19.27 -19.26
C ARG A 317 -4.89 -19.34 -19.05
N PRO A 318 -5.71 -18.40 -19.58
CA PRO A 318 -7.16 -18.59 -19.68
C PRO A 318 -7.50 -19.92 -20.36
N CYS A 319 -8.47 -20.68 -19.82
CA CYS A 319 -8.74 -22.03 -20.29
C CYS A 319 -9.49 -22.03 -21.65
N PRO A 320 -8.98 -22.72 -22.68
CA PRO A 320 -9.76 -22.93 -23.91
C PRO A 320 -11.07 -23.67 -23.61
N PRO A 321 -12.21 -23.28 -24.20
CA PRO A 321 -13.52 -23.87 -23.90
C PRO A 321 -13.56 -25.40 -24.02
N HIS A 322 -12.85 -25.99 -24.98
CA HIS A 322 -12.78 -27.44 -25.14
C HIS A 322 -12.00 -28.16 -24.02
N ILE A 323 -10.97 -27.53 -23.46
CA ILE A 323 -10.24 -28.06 -22.29
C ILE A 323 -11.11 -27.91 -21.05
N LEU A 324 -11.77 -26.76 -20.89
CA LEU A 324 -12.67 -26.49 -19.77
C LEU A 324 -13.84 -27.50 -19.74
N ALA A 325 -14.45 -27.79 -20.89
CA ALA A 325 -15.48 -28.81 -21.02
C ALA A 325 -14.95 -30.23 -20.69
N LYS A 326 -13.73 -30.58 -21.15
CA LYS A 326 -13.10 -31.88 -20.86
C LYS A 326 -12.89 -32.14 -19.36
N VAL A 327 -12.68 -31.09 -18.56
CA VAL A 327 -12.52 -31.17 -17.09
C VAL A 327 -13.82 -30.91 -16.31
N GLY A 328 -14.96 -30.80 -17.00
CA GLY A 328 -16.30 -30.62 -16.40
C GLY A 328 -16.76 -29.17 -16.19
N GLY A 329 -15.89 -28.18 -16.42
CA GLY A 329 -16.19 -26.76 -16.17
C GLY A 329 -15.60 -26.24 -14.86
N LEU A 330 -15.79 -24.93 -14.60
CA LEU A 330 -15.41 -24.32 -13.33
C LEU A 330 -16.32 -24.86 -12.21
N GLY A 331 -15.75 -25.11 -11.03
CA GLY A 331 -16.48 -25.70 -9.91
C GLY A 331 -16.59 -27.23 -9.92
N SER A 332 -16.29 -27.91 -11.03
CA SER A 332 -16.23 -29.37 -11.07
C SER A 332 -15.12 -29.91 -10.17
N THR A 333 -15.36 -31.08 -9.57
CA THR A 333 -14.44 -31.71 -8.63
C THR A 333 -13.70 -32.90 -9.24
N MET A 334 -12.49 -33.15 -8.76
CA MET A 334 -11.65 -34.28 -9.15
C MET A 334 -10.92 -34.83 -7.93
N THR A 335 -10.95 -36.16 -7.74
CA THR A 335 -10.19 -36.85 -6.69
C THR A 335 -8.86 -37.31 -7.23
N TRP A 336 -7.80 -37.07 -6.47
CA TRP A 336 -6.42 -37.45 -6.80
C TRP A 336 -5.83 -38.32 -5.69
N GLN A 337 -4.97 -39.26 -6.05
CA GLN A 337 -4.10 -39.99 -5.12
C GLN A 337 -2.66 -39.50 -5.28
N VAL A 338 -1.97 -39.25 -4.17
CA VAL A 338 -0.52 -38.97 -4.19
C VAL A 338 0.26 -40.27 -4.33
N THR A 339 1.16 -40.34 -5.31
CA THR A 339 1.89 -41.57 -5.66
C THR A 339 3.40 -41.46 -5.46
N GLY A 340 3.97 -40.26 -5.50
CA GLY A 340 5.41 -40.03 -5.35
C GLY A 340 5.77 -38.58 -5.04
N THR A 341 7.03 -38.34 -4.68
CA THR A 341 7.62 -37.00 -4.50
C THR A 341 8.94 -36.86 -5.25
N ALA A 342 9.37 -35.62 -5.48
CA ALA A 342 10.63 -35.32 -6.13
C ALA A 342 11.25 -34.02 -5.59
N CYS A 343 12.57 -33.94 -5.70
CA CYS A 343 13.35 -32.72 -5.46
C CYS A 343 14.26 -32.48 -6.67
N HIS A 344 13.92 -31.51 -7.51
CA HIS A 344 14.69 -31.15 -8.70
C HIS A 344 15.79 -30.16 -8.32
N HIS A 345 17.06 -30.51 -8.56
CA HIS A 345 18.25 -29.68 -8.33
C HIS A 345 18.35 -28.95 -6.97
N GLY A 346 17.68 -29.45 -5.92
CA GLY A 346 17.63 -28.76 -4.62
C GLY A 346 16.92 -27.40 -4.67
N SER A 347 16.06 -27.18 -5.67
CA SER A 347 15.39 -25.90 -5.94
C SER A 347 13.88 -26.01 -6.15
N ILE A 348 13.35 -27.19 -6.51
CA ILE A 348 11.91 -27.44 -6.69
C ILE A 348 11.53 -28.72 -5.94
N TRP A 349 10.56 -28.63 -5.05
CA TRP A 349 9.94 -29.79 -4.39
C TRP A 349 8.55 -29.99 -4.98
N ALA A 350 8.22 -31.23 -5.35
CA ALA A 350 6.95 -31.57 -5.98
C ALA A 350 6.41 -32.94 -5.50
N ALA A 351 5.11 -33.13 -5.62
CA ALA A 351 4.45 -34.43 -5.52
C ALA A 351 3.78 -34.78 -6.85
N CYS A 352 3.89 -36.03 -7.31
CA CYS A 352 3.12 -36.53 -8.44
C CYS A 352 1.83 -37.21 -7.96
N VAL A 353 0.79 -37.07 -8.76
CA VAL A 353 -0.56 -37.50 -8.44
C VAL A 353 -1.22 -38.22 -9.62
N THR A 354 -2.17 -39.09 -9.32
CA THR A 354 -2.98 -39.82 -10.32
C THR A 354 -4.47 -39.64 -10.05
N PRO A 355 -5.33 -39.53 -11.08
CA PRO A 355 -6.76 -39.39 -10.88
C PRO A 355 -7.36 -40.66 -10.25
N VAL A 356 -8.47 -40.48 -9.52
CA VAL A 356 -9.25 -41.57 -8.91
C VAL A 356 -10.73 -41.39 -9.29
N PRO A 357 -11.33 -42.33 -10.04
CA PRO A 357 -10.73 -43.54 -10.62
C PRO A 357 -9.70 -43.22 -11.71
N ALA A 358 -8.84 -44.20 -12.03
CA ALA A 358 -7.80 -44.04 -13.05
C ALA A 358 -8.34 -43.78 -14.48
N SER A 359 -9.63 -44.06 -14.71
CA SER A 359 -10.37 -43.78 -15.94
C SER A 359 -10.96 -42.36 -16.03
N ALA A 360 -10.85 -41.54 -14.98
CA ALA A 360 -11.44 -40.20 -14.97
C ALA A 360 -10.78 -39.26 -16.00
N SER A 361 -11.59 -38.53 -16.76
CA SER A 361 -11.09 -37.53 -17.72
C SER A 361 -10.45 -36.35 -16.99
N TYR A 362 -9.18 -36.08 -17.30
CA TYR A 362 -8.47 -34.90 -16.81
C TYR A 362 -7.65 -34.24 -17.93
N HIS A 363 -7.26 -32.99 -17.68
CA HIS A 363 -6.24 -32.29 -18.45
C HIS A 363 -5.20 -31.65 -17.51
N THR A 364 -3.94 -31.70 -17.93
CA THR A 364 -2.83 -30.87 -17.44
C THR A 364 -1.83 -30.71 -18.58
N ASP A 365 -1.19 -29.55 -18.70
CA ASP A 365 -0.11 -29.33 -19.67
C ASP A 365 1.22 -30.00 -19.27
N ASN A 366 1.32 -30.57 -18.05
CA ASN A 366 2.47 -31.36 -17.61
C ASN A 366 2.32 -32.84 -18.02
N PRO A 367 3.38 -33.54 -18.50
CA PRO A 367 3.29 -34.97 -18.83
C PRO A 367 2.91 -35.87 -17.66
N VAL A 368 3.25 -35.45 -16.43
CA VAL A 368 2.86 -36.09 -15.17
C VAL A 368 2.05 -35.06 -14.37
N PRO A 369 0.81 -35.38 -13.95
CA PRO A 369 0.07 -34.52 -13.04
C PRO A 369 0.85 -34.34 -11.73
N LEU A 370 1.12 -33.09 -11.37
CA LEU A 370 1.97 -32.76 -10.24
C LEU A 370 1.47 -31.53 -9.48
N VAL A 371 1.82 -31.52 -8.20
CA VAL A 371 1.70 -30.36 -7.30
C VAL A 371 3.11 -29.83 -7.06
N VAL A 372 3.35 -28.56 -7.36
CA VAL A 372 4.56 -27.87 -6.90
C VAL A 372 4.35 -27.53 -5.42
N LEU A 373 5.22 -28.05 -4.55
CA LEU A 373 5.11 -27.91 -3.09
C LEU A 373 5.95 -26.76 -2.56
N ALA A 374 7.15 -26.57 -3.10
CA ALA A 374 8.02 -25.46 -2.73
C ALA A 374 8.98 -25.09 -3.87
N LEU A 375 9.39 -23.82 -3.91
CA LEU A 375 10.37 -23.28 -4.85
C LEU A 375 11.42 -22.45 -4.12
N LYS A 376 12.69 -22.75 -4.38
CA LYS A 376 13.80 -21.88 -3.99
C LYS A 376 13.78 -20.61 -4.85
N ARG A 377 14.16 -19.47 -4.28
CA ARG A 377 14.19 -18.17 -4.94
C ARG A 377 14.98 -18.23 -6.25
N GLY A 378 14.33 -17.84 -7.35
CA GLY A 378 14.87 -17.89 -8.71
C GLY A 378 14.53 -19.16 -9.49
N ALA A 379 14.01 -20.21 -8.84
CA ALA A 379 13.43 -21.35 -9.53
C ALA A 379 12.01 -21.01 -10.03
N ARG A 380 11.60 -21.60 -11.16
CA ARG A 380 10.30 -21.33 -11.79
C ARG A 380 9.40 -22.58 -11.73
N PRO A 381 8.10 -22.47 -11.39
CA PRO A 381 7.20 -23.61 -11.37
C PRO A 381 7.12 -24.36 -12.72
N ALA A 382 7.27 -23.67 -13.85
CA ALA A 382 7.32 -24.29 -15.17
C ALA A 382 8.48 -25.27 -15.37
N GLU A 383 9.53 -25.22 -14.53
CA GLU A 383 10.64 -26.18 -14.56
C GLU A 383 10.28 -27.50 -13.88
N ALA A 384 9.20 -27.57 -13.09
CA ALA A 384 8.69 -28.83 -12.54
C ALA A 384 8.26 -29.82 -13.63
N ALA A 385 7.90 -29.34 -14.83
CA ALA A 385 7.62 -30.17 -16.01
C ALA A 385 8.83 -31.03 -16.46
N LYS A 386 10.05 -30.68 -16.01
CA LYS A 386 11.30 -31.41 -16.33
C LYS A 386 11.59 -32.56 -15.35
N ILE A 387 10.75 -32.78 -14.35
CA ILE A 387 10.94 -33.86 -13.36
C ILE A 387 10.59 -35.20 -14.00
N ASN A 388 11.64 -35.95 -14.35
CA ASN A 388 11.57 -37.31 -14.89
C ASN A 388 11.78 -38.40 -13.82
N THR A 389 12.50 -38.10 -12.75
CA THR A 389 12.76 -39.04 -11.64
C THR A 389 11.87 -38.73 -10.44
N TRP A 390 11.03 -39.69 -10.06
CA TRP A 390 10.11 -39.60 -8.92
C TRP A 390 10.41 -40.70 -7.90
N SER A 391 10.46 -40.32 -6.62
CA SER A 391 10.54 -41.26 -5.50
C SER A 391 9.13 -41.72 -5.14
N ALA A 392 8.82 -42.99 -5.40
CA ALA A 392 7.52 -43.56 -5.07
C ALA A 392 7.24 -43.50 -3.56
N LEU A 393 6.03 -43.11 -3.17
CA LEU A 393 5.58 -43.17 -1.79
C LEU A 393 5.27 -44.62 -1.40
N ALA A 394 5.67 -44.99 -0.19
CA ALA A 394 5.25 -46.23 0.45
C ALA A 394 3.72 -46.21 0.67
N PRO A 395 3.02 -47.36 0.63
CA PRO A 395 1.55 -47.42 0.60
C PRO A 395 0.87 -46.65 1.73
N GLU A 396 1.42 -46.68 2.93
CA GLU A 396 0.92 -46.01 4.14
C GLU A 396 1.03 -44.48 4.11
N LYS A 397 1.81 -43.92 3.17
CA LYS A 397 1.93 -42.47 2.93
C LYS A 397 1.13 -41.99 1.72
N ARG A 398 0.51 -42.90 0.97
CA ARG A 398 -0.38 -42.55 -0.13
C ARG A 398 -1.74 -42.20 0.45
N PHE A 399 -2.28 -41.07 0.02
CA PHE A 399 -3.62 -40.65 0.40
C PHE A 399 -4.34 -40.03 -0.79
N THR A 400 -5.66 -40.02 -0.70
CA THR A 400 -6.53 -39.28 -1.62
C THR A 400 -6.91 -37.92 -1.05
N PHE A 401 -7.16 -36.99 -1.96
CA PHE A 401 -7.71 -35.67 -1.69
C PHE A 401 -8.58 -35.21 -2.86
N THR A 402 -9.55 -34.35 -2.58
CA THR A 402 -10.45 -33.79 -3.60
C THR A 402 -9.99 -32.38 -3.96
N THR A 403 -10.20 -32.02 -5.21
CA THR A 403 -9.85 -30.71 -5.76
C THR A 403 -11.03 -30.13 -6.52
N THR A 404 -11.00 -28.81 -6.75
CA THR A 404 -12.04 -28.09 -7.52
C THR A 404 -11.41 -27.31 -8.66
N VAL A 405 -11.94 -27.42 -9.89
CA VAL A 405 -11.50 -26.61 -11.02
C VAL A 405 -11.79 -25.12 -10.75
N ARG A 406 -10.74 -24.31 -10.71
CA ARG A 406 -10.79 -22.86 -10.46
C ARG A 406 -9.80 -22.10 -11.33
N GLU A 407 -10.10 -20.85 -11.59
CA GLU A 407 -9.14 -19.89 -12.16
C GLU A 407 -8.39 -19.15 -11.05
N LYS A 408 -7.08 -18.98 -11.22
CA LYS A 408 -6.31 -17.98 -10.49
C LYS A 408 -6.36 -16.70 -11.31
N ALA A 409 -7.18 -15.75 -10.88
CA ALA A 409 -7.36 -14.47 -11.54
C ALA A 409 -7.11 -13.28 -10.60
N ILE A 410 -7.01 -12.09 -11.18
CA ILE A 410 -6.96 -10.82 -10.45
C ILE A 410 -7.75 -9.76 -11.21
N LEU A 411 -8.42 -8.89 -10.47
CA LEU A 411 -9.21 -7.79 -11.02
C LEU A 411 -8.36 -6.54 -11.23
N ARG A 412 -8.79 -5.74 -12.20
CA ARG A 412 -8.15 -4.49 -12.60
C ARG A 412 -9.21 -3.44 -12.91
N VAL A 413 -8.96 -2.18 -12.52
CA VAL A 413 -9.74 -1.04 -13.00
C VAL A 413 -8.94 -0.35 -14.11
N GLU A 414 -9.49 -0.36 -15.31
CA GLU A 414 -8.83 0.17 -16.51
C GLU A 414 -9.81 1.00 -17.34
N ALA A 415 -9.26 1.84 -18.22
CA ALA A 415 -10.05 2.52 -19.24
C ALA A 415 -10.66 1.49 -20.20
N ASP A 416 -11.95 1.63 -20.46
CA ASP A 416 -12.68 0.88 -21.45
C ASP A 416 -12.13 1.20 -22.85
N ASP A 417 -11.75 0.16 -23.58
CA ASP A 417 -11.30 0.25 -24.96
C ASP A 417 -12.02 -0.86 -25.73
N PRO A 418 -12.89 -0.53 -26.69
CA PRO A 418 -13.71 -1.51 -27.40
C PRO A 418 -12.89 -2.48 -28.28
N ARG A 419 -11.56 -2.28 -28.38
CA ARG A 419 -10.63 -3.18 -29.08
C ARG A 419 -10.03 -4.24 -28.15
N HIS A 420 -10.37 -4.22 -26.85
CA HIS A 420 -9.85 -5.14 -25.83
C HIS A 420 -10.98 -6.05 -25.32
N GLU A 421 -10.83 -7.35 -25.56
CA GLU A 421 -11.74 -8.40 -25.08
C GLU A 421 -11.80 -8.45 -23.54
N GLU A 422 -12.77 -9.20 -23.01
CA GLU A 422 -12.98 -9.35 -21.57
C GLU A 422 -11.82 -10.06 -20.85
N TYR A 423 -11.15 -10.99 -21.55
CA TYR A 423 -10.02 -11.77 -21.06
C TYR A 423 -8.70 -11.35 -21.71
N GLU A 424 -8.02 -10.35 -21.15
CA GLU A 424 -6.64 -10.05 -21.56
C GLU A 424 -5.65 -11.03 -20.94
N SER A 425 -5.13 -11.95 -21.76
CA SER A 425 -3.96 -12.75 -21.40
C SER A 425 -2.68 -11.88 -21.31
N LEU A 426 -1.68 -12.35 -20.57
CA LEU A 426 -0.33 -11.77 -20.49
C LEU A 426 0.39 -11.62 -21.86
N HIS A 427 -0.20 -12.09 -22.96
CA HIS A 427 0.39 -12.13 -24.29
C HIS A 427 -0.11 -11.05 -25.27
N ALA A 428 -0.81 -10.01 -24.79
CA ALA A 428 -1.21 -8.86 -25.62
C ALA A 428 -0.04 -8.22 -26.42
N ASN A 429 1.20 -8.34 -25.94
CA ASN A 429 2.44 -7.92 -26.63
C ASN A 429 2.77 -8.69 -27.93
N LYS A 430 2.01 -9.74 -28.32
CA LYS A 430 2.10 -10.35 -29.66
C LYS A 430 0.97 -9.94 -30.60
N ALA A 431 -0.21 -9.55 -30.10
CA ALA A 431 -1.35 -9.15 -30.94
C ALA A 431 -1.07 -7.85 -31.72
N SER A 432 -0.31 -6.92 -31.14
CA SER A 432 0.09 -5.64 -31.75
C SER A 432 1.07 -5.75 -32.94
N LYS A 433 1.42 -6.97 -33.38
CA LYS A 433 2.15 -7.22 -34.64
C LYS A 433 1.29 -7.78 -35.78
N ALA A 434 0.02 -8.14 -35.52
CA ALA A 434 -0.85 -8.75 -36.53
C ALA A 434 -1.78 -7.75 -37.26
N SER A 435 -2.11 -6.60 -36.65
CA SER A 435 -2.81 -5.51 -37.34
C SER A 435 -1.80 -4.61 -38.08
N GLY A 436 -1.80 -4.66 -39.41
CA GLY A 436 -0.85 -3.93 -40.25
C GLY A 436 -0.87 -2.41 -40.04
N GLY A 437 0.31 -1.82 -39.83
CA GLY A 437 0.47 -0.39 -39.52
C GLY A 437 1.93 -0.03 -39.22
N GLY A 438 2.84 -0.38 -40.13
CA GLY A 438 4.28 -0.34 -39.90
C GLY A 438 4.90 1.05 -39.79
N ILE A 439 4.84 1.69 -38.62
CA ILE A 439 5.69 2.84 -38.30
C ILE A 439 7.04 2.33 -37.77
N LYS A 440 8.01 2.23 -38.66
CA LYS A 440 9.43 2.04 -38.30
C LYS A 440 9.84 3.21 -37.39
N ARG A 441 10.20 2.92 -36.13
CA ARG A 441 10.86 3.91 -35.27
C ARG A 441 12.21 4.26 -35.89
N LYS A 442 12.31 5.42 -36.55
CA LYS A 442 13.62 6.02 -36.85
C LYS A 442 14.31 6.30 -35.52
N HIS A 443 15.48 5.69 -35.32
CA HIS A 443 16.47 6.31 -34.47
C HIS A 443 16.84 7.65 -35.11
N ASN A 444 16.68 8.74 -34.36
CA ASN A 444 17.38 9.99 -34.62
C ASN A 444 18.00 10.39 -33.28
N GLY A 445 19.32 10.35 -33.20
CA GLY A 445 20.05 10.87 -32.06
C GLY A 445 20.12 12.40 -32.11
N ASP A 446 20.29 12.99 -30.94
CA ASP A 446 21.19 14.11 -30.65
C ASP A 446 21.20 15.28 -31.65
N ASP A 447 20.36 16.29 -31.40
CA ASP A 447 20.83 17.54 -30.80
C ASP A 447 19.72 18.61 -30.82
N TRP A 448 19.21 19.00 -29.65
CA TRP A 448 18.62 20.34 -29.47
C TRP A 448 18.69 20.80 -28.01
N ASN A 449 19.39 21.91 -27.79
CA ASN A 449 19.76 22.47 -26.49
C ASN A 449 18.75 23.58 -26.12
N PRO A 450 18.17 23.65 -24.91
CA PRO A 450 17.12 24.63 -24.61
C PRO A 450 17.65 26.08 -24.62
N PRO A 451 16.84 27.08 -25.05
CA PRO A 451 17.29 28.47 -25.11
C PRO A 451 17.45 29.05 -23.71
N LYS A 452 18.64 29.54 -23.38
CA LYS A 452 18.87 30.41 -22.22
C LYS A 452 18.50 31.85 -22.58
N GLN A 453 17.77 32.51 -21.69
CA GLN A 453 17.68 33.98 -21.68
C GLN A 453 19.05 34.59 -21.37
N PRO A 454 19.48 35.65 -22.07
CA PRO A 454 20.55 36.53 -21.62
C PRO A 454 19.97 37.80 -20.97
N ALA A 455 20.68 38.34 -19.98
CA ALA A 455 20.43 39.67 -19.43
C ALA A 455 21.62 40.59 -19.71
N ALA A 456 21.31 41.85 -20.02
CA ALA A 456 22.16 43.06 -19.94
C ALA A 456 23.46 43.15 -20.78
N ASP A 457 23.43 44.14 -21.69
CA ASP A 457 24.45 45.16 -21.95
C ASP A 457 25.82 44.85 -22.62
N ALA A 458 26.40 45.95 -23.13
CA ALA A 458 27.77 46.13 -23.68
C ALA A 458 28.08 45.65 -25.12
N ALA A 459 27.70 46.51 -26.08
CA ALA A 459 28.57 47.16 -27.08
C ALA A 459 29.71 46.42 -27.84
N ALA A 460 29.74 46.72 -29.15
CA ALA A 460 30.89 46.96 -30.03
C ALA A 460 31.55 45.82 -30.87
N ALA A 461 31.92 46.24 -32.09
CA ALA A 461 33.02 45.78 -32.94
C ALA A 461 32.98 44.38 -33.63
N ALA A 462 32.44 44.38 -34.86
CA ALA A 462 33.13 44.01 -36.10
C ALA A 462 34.13 42.82 -36.16
N GLY A 463 33.76 41.79 -36.94
CA GLY A 463 34.42 41.52 -38.22
C GLY A 463 35.45 40.38 -38.33
N ARG A 464 35.29 39.57 -39.42
CA ARG A 464 36.25 38.63 -40.04
C ARG A 464 36.64 37.41 -39.16
N GLY A 465 36.92 36.21 -39.68
CA GLY A 465 36.88 35.65 -41.04
C GLY A 465 37.77 34.39 -41.15
N GLY A 466 37.37 33.37 -41.93
CA GLY A 466 38.13 32.11 -42.12
C GLY A 466 38.21 31.17 -40.89
N GLY A 467 38.58 29.89 -40.99
CA GLY A 467 38.78 29.04 -42.18
C GLY A 467 39.75 27.85 -41.95
N GLY A 468 39.31 26.61 -42.22
CA GLY A 468 40.17 25.47 -42.60
C GLY A 468 40.80 24.56 -41.52
N GLY A 469 41.11 23.32 -41.92
CA GLY A 469 42.04 22.37 -41.25
C GLY A 469 41.39 21.33 -40.31
N ARG A 470 41.12 20.05 -40.65
CA ARG A 470 41.98 18.88 -41.02
C ARG A 470 42.91 18.31 -39.92
N GLY A 471 42.66 17.04 -39.54
CA GLY A 471 43.60 16.10 -38.90
C GLY A 471 43.72 16.21 -37.37
N GLY A 472 43.98 15.14 -36.61
CA GLY A 472 44.00 13.71 -36.94
C GLY A 472 44.72 12.85 -35.88
N ARG A 473 44.20 11.65 -35.59
CA ARG A 473 44.83 10.44 -34.99
C ARG A 473 45.61 10.52 -33.64
N THR A 474 45.67 9.34 -32.98
CA THR A 474 46.48 8.96 -31.79
C THR A 474 46.15 9.69 -30.47
N GLY A 475 46.31 9.08 -29.28
CA GLY A 475 46.69 7.69 -28.94
C GLY A 475 47.37 7.60 -27.56
N GLY A 476 47.16 6.50 -26.81
CA GLY A 476 47.79 6.23 -25.50
C GLY A 476 46.95 6.74 -24.30
N ARG A 477 46.62 5.93 -23.28
CA ARG A 477 47.40 5.14 -22.30
C ARG A 477 47.92 5.95 -21.09
N GLY A 478 47.31 5.65 -19.93
CA GLY A 478 48.02 5.46 -18.66
C GLY A 478 48.24 6.70 -17.79
N GLY A 479 48.20 6.50 -16.46
CA GLY A 479 48.57 7.54 -15.49
C GLY A 479 47.79 7.50 -14.18
N GLN A 480 47.99 6.47 -13.35
CA GLN A 480 47.71 6.58 -11.91
C GLN A 480 48.96 7.16 -11.23
N ALA A 481 48.84 8.29 -10.53
CA ALA A 481 49.81 8.71 -9.51
C ALA A 481 49.19 9.68 -8.49
N ALA A 482 49.45 9.39 -7.22
CA ALA A 482 49.62 10.27 -6.05
C ALA A 482 49.00 11.69 -5.99
N GLY A 483 48.44 12.03 -4.82
CA GLY A 483 48.18 13.41 -4.42
C GLY A 483 47.42 13.50 -3.09
N GLY A 484 48.11 13.77 -1.99
CA GLY A 484 47.50 13.85 -0.65
C GLY A 484 47.08 15.26 -0.22
N ARG A 485 46.57 15.32 1.02
CA ARG A 485 46.31 16.50 1.89
C ARG A 485 45.09 17.39 1.56
N GLY A 486 44.29 17.63 2.61
CA GLY A 486 43.76 18.97 2.88
C GLY A 486 42.27 19.09 3.24
N GLY A 487 42.01 19.62 4.44
CA GLY A 487 40.96 20.65 4.61
C GLY A 487 39.53 20.18 4.90
N GLY A 488 39.06 20.42 6.12
CA GLY A 488 37.67 20.15 6.52
C GLY A 488 36.62 21.19 6.07
N ARG A 489 35.45 21.05 6.71
CA ARG A 489 34.19 21.84 6.65
C ARG A 489 33.08 21.35 5.70
N ASN A 490 31.90 21.21 6.33
CA ASN A 490 30.52 21.35 5.85
C ASN A 490 30.05 20.57 4.60
N GLY A 491 28.89 19.94 4.74
CA GLY A 491 28.08 19.49 3.61
C GLY A 491 27.27 18.24 3.92
N GLY A 492 26.08 18.41 4.50
CA GLY A 492 25.17 17.29 4.75
C GLY A 492 24.67 16.67 3.43
N LYS A 493 24.62 15.34 3.38
CA LYS A 493 23.73 14.59 2.48
C LYS A 493 23.47 13.20 3.05
N GLY A 494 22.36 13.05 3.77
CA GLY A 494 21.90 11.77 4.29
C GLY A 494 21.60 10.81 3.14
N LYS A 495 22.50 9.86 2.87
CA LYS A 495 22.20 8.70 2.02
C LYS A 495 21.34 7.71 2.81
N GLY A 496 20.05 8.02 2.91
CA GLY A 496 19.01 7.10 3.38
C GLY A 496 18.94 5.89 2.44
N ARG A 497 19.70 4.83 2.75
CA ARG A 497 19.61 3.54 2.07
C ARG A 497 18.29 2.86 2.48
N GLY A 498 17.22 3.16 1.74
CA GLY A 498 15.94 2.44 1.85
C GLY A 498 16.12 0.98 1.43
N ARG A 499 16.46 0.12 2.40
CA ARG A 499 16.62 -1.34 2.20
C ARG A 499 15.69 -2.06 3.20
N GLY A 500 14.45 -2.26 2.78
CA GLY A 500 13.42 -2.93 3.58
C GLY A 500 12.24 -3.28 2.69
N GLY A 501 12.16 -4.55 2.28
CA GLY A 501 10.99 -5.07 1.58
C GLY A 501 9.92 -5.42 2.61
N PHE A 502 8.87 -4.62 2.66
CA PHE A 502 7.57 -4.95 3.24
C PHE A 502 6.50 -4.43 2.29
N SER A 503 5.42 -5.17 2.13
CA SER A 503 4.25 -4.74 1.35
C SER A 503 3.52 -3.66 2.15
N HIS A 504 4.01 -2.43 2.07
CA HIS A 504 3.50 -1.33 2.89
C HIS A 504 2.16 -0.81 2.37
N TYR A 505 1.19 -0.87 3.28
CA TYR A 505 0.07 0.06 3.44
C TYR A 505 0.36 1.45 2.82
N ARG A 506 -0.52 1.88 1.90
CA ARG A 506 -0.54 3.24 1.35
C ARG A 506 -1.69 4.01 1.97
N SER A 507 -1.38 4.88 2.92
CA SER A 507 -2.36 5.72 3.61
C SER A 507 -2.66 7.00 2.84
N LEU A 508 -3.56 7.83 3.39
CA LEU A 508 -3.94 9.17 2.89
C LEU A 508 -2.77 10.07 2.44
N ASP A 509 -1.57 9.90 3.00
CA ASP A 509 -0.43 10.80 2.81
C ASP A 509 0.72 10.20 1.99
N ASP A 510 0.63 8.91 1.62
CA ASP A 510 1.73 8.17 0.98
C ASP A 510 1.68 8.24 -0.56
N VAL A 511 0.85 9.12 -1.12
CA VAL A 511 0.76 9.45 -2.56
C VAL A 511 1.93 10.34 -3.01
N GLY A 512 3.15 9.80 -2.90
CA GLY A 512 4.37 10.40 -3.47
C GLY A 512 4.41 10.40 -5.01
N PRO A 513 5.35 11.14 -5.63
CA PRO A 513 5.35 11.39 -7.07
C PRO A 513 5.50 10.12 -7.92
N ARG A 514 4.88 10.16 -9.12
CA ARG A 514 4.54 9.08 -10.08
C ARG A 514 5.60 8.02 -10.47
N ASN A 515 6.83 8.05 -9.95
CA ASN A 515 7.96 7.22 -10.40
C ASN A 515 8.43 6.17 -9.36
N ALA A 516 7.52 5.58 -8.60
CA ALA A 516 7.82 4.38 -7.80
C ALA A 516 7.64 3.12 -8.67
N VAL A 517 8.74 2.43 -8.98
CA VAL A 517 8.72 1.13 -9.67
C VAL A 517 7.87 0.14 -8.84
N PRO A 518 6.95 -0.64 -9.45
CA PRO A 518 6.16 -1.62 -8.70
C PRO A 518 7.06 -2.62 -7.98
N ALA A 519 6.83 -2.81 -6.68
CA ALA A 519 7.40 -3.95 -5.98
C ALA A 519 6.82 -5.25 -6.54
N GLU A 520 7.63 -6.31 -6.52
CA GLU A 520 7.27 -7.64 -6.97
C GLU A 520 6.19 -8.20 -6.02
N VAL A 521 4.92 -8.20 -6.45
CA VAL A 521 3.78 -8.63 -5.63
C VAL A 521 3.68 -10.16 -5.68
N ASN A 522 3.74 -10.82 -4.53
CA ASN A 522 3.55 -12.26 -4.43
C ASN A 522 2.05 -12.60 -4.41
N TYR A 523 1.54 -13.27 -5.46
CA TYR A 523 0.10 -13.52 -5.61
C TYR A 523 -0.37 -14.88 -5.06
N ASP A 524 0.52 -15.73 -4.55
CA ASP A 524 0.17 -17.08 -4.08
C ASP A 524 -0.46 -17.12 -2.68
N GLU A 525 -0.28 -16.08 -1.87
CA GLU A 525 -0.75 -15.99 -0.49
C GLU A 525 -2.18 -15.39 -0.40
N ALA A 526 -3.14 -16.09 -1.01
CA ALA A 526 -4.47 -15.55 -1.33
C ALA A 526 -5.63 -16.28 -0.64
N HIS A 527 -5.66 -16.34 0.70
CA HIS A 527 -6.84 -16.68 1.51
C HIS A 527 -6.82 -15.84 2.79
N PRO A 528 -7.97 -15.32 3.28
CA PRO A 528 -8.02 -14.52 4.50
C PRO A 528 -7.66 -15.35 5.75
N PRO A 529 -6.96 -14.78 6.74
CA PRO A 529 -6.60 -15.51 7.95
C PRO A 529 -7.79 -15.68 8.90
N ALA A 530 -8.10 -16.93 9.24
CA ALA A 530 -8.83 -17.23 10.47
C ALA A 530 -7.84 -17.22 11.66
N ASN A 531 -8.22 -16.52 12.73
CA ASN A 531 -7.52 -16.29 14.01
C ASN A 531 -6.43 -17.31 14.41
N ALA A 532 -5.21 -16.84 14.67
CA ALA A 532 -4.19 -17.56 15.45
C ALA A 532 -3.23 -16.61 16.20
N PRO A 533 -2.66 -16.98 17.36
CA PRO A 533 -1.94 -16.05 18.26
C PRO A 533 -0.45 -15.87 17.94
N THR A 534 0.12 -14.76 18.40
CA THR A 534 1.52 -14.38 18.22
C THR A 534 2.49 -15.07 19.20
N GLY A 535 3.62 -15.56 18.70
CA GLY A 535 4.78 -16.01 19.50
C GLY A 535 6.10 -15.42 18.98
N PRO A 536 7.10 -15.12 19.82
CA PRO A 536 8.27 -14.31 19.42
C PRO A 536 9.52 -15.14 19.05
N ARG A 537 10.36 -14.61 18.15
CA ARG A 537 11.82 -14.84 18.10
C ARG A 537 12.52 -13.82 17.20
N GLY A 538 13.76 -13.48 17.52
CA GLY A 538 14.55 -12.46 16.83
C GLY A 538 15.96 -12.93 16.43
N GLY A 539 16.83 -11.98 16.10
CA GLY A 539 18.26 -12.20 15.82
C GLY A 539 18.62 -12.14 14.32
N LYS A 540 19.19 -11.01 13.88
CA LYS A 540 19.70 -10.83 12.50
C LYS A 540 21.23 -10.84 12.43
N ARG A 541 21.79 -11.46 11.38
CA ARG A 541 23.14 -11.18 10.83
C ARG A 541 23.06 -11.11 9.30
N GLY A 542 23.69 -10.10 8.68
CA GLY A 542 23.93 -10.01 7.22
C GLY A 542 25.22 -10.75 6.82
N PRO A 543 25.84 -10.53 5.63
CA PRO A 543 25.67 -9.45 4.64
C PRO A 543 24.97 -9.98 3.35
N ASN A 544 25.09 -9.50 2.09
CA ASN A 544 25.86 -8.42 1.45
C ASN A 544 25.04 -7.73 0.32
N GLY A 545 25.59 -7.49 -0.90
CA GLY A 545 24.85 -7.05 -2.09
C GLY A 545 25.68 -7.07 -3.40
N GLY A 546 25.01 -7.28 -4.55
CA GLY A 546 25.58 -7.26 -5.90
C GLY A 546 24.51 -6.88 -6.95
N ASN A 547 24.92 -6.28 -8.07
CA ASN A 547 24.10 -5.50 -9.01
C ASN A 547 22.91 -6.25 -9.66
N ASN A 548 21.76 -5.55 -9.78
CA ASN A 548 20.62 -5.97 -10.61
C ASN A 548 20.68 -5.30 -12.00
N VAL A 549 20.54 -6.12 -13.04
CA VAL A 549 19.98 -5.71 -14.33
C VAL A 549 18.52 -6.15 -14.33
N THR A 550 17.59 -5.29 -14.74
CA THR A 550 16.15 -5.58 -14.76
C THR A 550 15.80 -6.57 -15.86
N ASP A 551 15.26 -7.75 -15.52
CA ASP A 551 14.74 -8.71 -16.50
C ASP A 551 13.41 -9.37 -16.06
N LEU A 552 12.60 -9.76 -17.04
CA LEU A 552 11.14 -9.98 -16.99
C LEU A 552 10.70 -11.33 -16.41
N GLN A 553 11.31 -11.80 -15.33
CA GLN A 553 11.20 -13.21 -14.88
C GLN A 553 10.26 -13.43 -13.67
N SER A 554 9.57 -12.38 -13.20
CA SER A 554 8.77 -12.34 -11.96
C SER A 554 7.41 -13.05 -11.95
N TYR A 555 6.91 -13.52 -13.08
CA TYR A 555 5.50 -13.95 -13.24
C TYR A 555 5.25 -15.46 -13.08
N TYR A 556 6.21 -16.19 -12.48
CA TYR A 556 6.10 -17.62 -12.17
C TYR A 556 6.62 -17.91 -10.75
#